data_AF-A0A2T2VGX3-F1
#
_entry.id   AF-A0A2T2VGX3-F1
#
_cell.length_a   1.000
_cell.length_b   1.000
_cell.length_c   1.000
_cell.angle_alpha   90.00
_cell.angle_beta   90.00
_cell.angle_gamma   90.00
#
_symmetry.space_group_name_H-M   'P 1'
#
loop_
_entity.id
_entity.type
_entity.pdbx_description
1 polymer ?
#
loop_
_entity_poly.entity_id
_entity_poly.type
_entity_poly.pdbx_seq_one_letter_code
_entity_poly.pdbx_strand_id
1 'polypeptide(L)'
;MCYLYTMLTRTKEQEIHEFLQEFPAVGIIGPRQCGKTTLAKQILNGHESSIYLDLENPDDKAQLQNPTLFFERNRDVLLCLDEIQLEPELLTNIRSIIDQR
;
A
#
# COMPACT_ATOMS: atom_id res chain seq x y z
N MET A 1 24.83 -10.06 19.21
CA MET A 1 25.29 -8.80 18.59
C MET A 1 24.23 -8.39 17.56
N CYS A 2 23.09 -7.86 18.02
CA CYS A 2 22.03 -7.39 17.11
C CYS A 2 22.48 -6.04 16.54
N TYR A 3 22.70 -6.01 15.22
CA TYR A 3 22.83 -4.75 14.49
C TYR A 3 21.49 -4.00 14.60
N LEU A 4 21.42 -2.99 15.47
CA LEU A 4 20.43 -1.93 15.34
C LEU A 4 20.82 -1.13 14.09
N TYR A 5 20.36 -1.57 12.93
CA TYR A 5 20.31 -0.70 11.76
C TYR A 5 19.30 0.39 12.07
N THR A 6 19.78 1.56 12.48
CA THR A 6 19.01 2.79 12.44
C THR A 6 18.63 3.02 10.98
N MET A 7 17.38 2.70 10.63
CA MET A 7 16.81 3.08 9.34
C MET A 7 16.92 4.60 9.22
N LEU A 8 17.49 5.07 8.11
CA LEU A 8 17.57 6.51 7.84
C LEU A 8 16.16 7.07 7.70
N THR A 9 15.88 8.18 8.39
CA THR A 9 14.62 8.91 8.25
C THR A 9 14.39 9.23 6.77
N ARG A 10 13.25 8.79 6.23
CA ARG A 10 12.97 8.99 4.81
C ARG A 10 12.32 10.33 4.60
N THR A 11 12.96 11.19 3.82
CA THR A 11 12.50 12.56 3.52
C THR A 11 11.07 12.61 2.94
N LYS A 12 10.61 11.53 2.32
CA LYS A 12 9.30 11.42 1.67
C LYS A 12 8.20 10.82 2.56
N GLU A 13 8.53 10.35 3.76
CA GLU A 13 7.56 9.73 4.67
C GLU A 13 6.48 10.72 5.10
N GLN A 14 6.88 11.92 5.52
CA GLN A 14 5.94 12.98 5.91
C GLN A 14 5.00 13.37 4.76
N GLU A 15 5.53 13.54 3.55
CA GLU A 15 4.74 13.88 2.36
C GLU A 15 3.72 12.79 2.02
N ILE A 16 4.06 11.50 2.20
CA ILE A 16 3.09 10.42 1.99
C ILE A 16 1.99 10.46 3.05
N HIS A 17 2.30 10.75 4.32
CA HIS A 17 1.27 10.93 5.34
C HIS A 17 0.34 12.10 5.04
N GLU A 18 0.88 13.22 4.59
CA GLU A 18 0.09 14.39 4.16
C GLU A 18 -0.82 14.01 2.98
N PHE A 19 -0.30 13.31 1.96
CA PHE A 19 -1.11 12.84 0.84
C PHE A 19 -2.15 11.79 1.21
N LEU A 20 -1.88 10.91 2.17
CA LEU A 20 -2.89 9.95 2.64
C LEU A 20 -4.05 10.61 3.38
N GLN A 21 -3.87 11.84 3.87
CA GLN A 21 -4.96 12.64 4.45
C GLN A 21 -5.80 13.36 3.38
N GLU A 22 -5.18 13.72 2.26
CA GLU A 22 -5.82 14.49 1.19
C GLU A 22 -6.42 13.62 0.09
N PHE A 23 -5.78 12.48 -0.20
CA PHE A 23 -6.12 11.61 -1.32
C PHE A 23 -6.54 10.22 -0.86
N PRO A 24 -7.54 9.61 -1.53
CA PRO A 24 -8.00 8.27 -1.20
C PRO A 24 -7.00 7.16 -1.57
N ALA A 25 -5.99 7.47 -2.39
CA ALA A 25 -4.90 6.57 -2.75
C ALA A 25 -3.63 7.37 -3.10
N VAL A 26 -2.47 6.82 -2.75
CA VAL A 26 -1.15 7.43 -3.02
C VAL A 26 -0.25 6.39 -3.70
N GLY A 27 0.35 6.78 -4.84
CA GLY A 27 1.29 5.94 -5.57
C GLY A 27 2.74 6.18 -5.14
N ILE A 28 3.43 5.13 -4.67
CA ILE A 28 4.87 5.18 -4.39
C ILE A 28 5.64 4.65 -5.60
N ILE A 29 6.14 5.57 -6.43
CA ILE A 29 6.92 5.25 -7.64
C ILE A 29 8.40 5.57 -7.47
N GLY A 30 9.26 4.82 -8.14
CA GLY A 30 10.71 5.05 -8.10
C GLY A 30 11.53 3.86 -8.60
N PRO A 31 12.86 4.05 -8.78
CA PRO A 31 13.76 3.03 -9.33
C PRO A 31 13.74 1.73 -8.52
N ARG A 32 14.17 0.62 -9.14
CA ARG A 32 14.35 -0.65 -8.42
C ARG A 32 15.37 -0.47 -7.29
N GLN A 33 15.15 -1.19 -6.17
CA GLN A 33 16.07 -1.24 -5.02
C GLN A 33 16.30 0.09 -4.27
N CYS A 34 15.45 1.10 -4.42
CA CYS A 34 15.51 2.32 -3.57
C CYS A 34 14.76 2.18 -2.22
N GLY A 35 14.18 1.00 -1.95
CA GLY A 35 13.53 0.67 -0.68
C GLY A 35 12.09 1.17 -0.53
N LYS A 36 11.33 1.25 -1.64
CA LYS A 36 9.89 1.62 -1.64
C LYS A 36 9.07 0.72 -0.72
N THR A 37 9.20 -0.60 -0.86
CA THR A 37 8.54 -1.59 0.01
C THR A 37 8.87 -1.37 1.48
N THR A 38 10.12 -1.04 1.79
CA THR A 38 10.53 -0.71 3.16
C THR A 38 9.80 0.53 3.68
N LEU A 39 9.69 1.59 2.86
CA LEU A 39 8.95 2.80 3.22
C LEU A 39 7.45 2.51 3.42
N ALA A 40 6.84 1.75 2.52
CA ALA A 40 5.44 1.35 2.64
C ALA A 40 5.20 0.58 3.95
N LYS A 41 6.04 -0.42 4.27
CA LYS A 41 5.96 -1.17 5.52
C LYS A 41 6.15 -0.29 6.76
N GLN A 42 7.06 0.69 6.72
CA GLN A 42 7.25 1.65 7.81
C GLN A 42 5.98 2.47 8.06
N ILE A 43 5.37 2.99 6.98
CA ILE A 43 4.12 3.74 7.06
C ILE A 43 3.03 2.84 7.68
N LEU A 44 2.81 1.64 7.15
CA LEU A 44 1.78 0.72 7.65
C LEU A 44 1.92 0.39 9.14
N ASN A 45 3.16 0.25 9.64
CA ASN A 45 3.44 0.00 11.07
C ASN A 45 3.04 1.18 11.97
N GLY A 46 2.93 2.39 11.42
CA GLY A 46 2.46 3.59 12.11
C GLY A 46 0.93 3.73 12.17
N HIS A 47 0.18 2.86 11.49
CA HIS A 47 -1.29 2.88 11.47
C HIS A 47 -1.89 1.78 12.37
N GLU A 48 -2.99 2.09 13.07
CA GLU A 48 -3.65 1.14 13.98
C GLU A 48 -4.19 -0.11 13.28
N SER A 49 -4.66 0.05 12.04
CA SER A 49 -5.16 -1.02 11.20
C SER A 49 -4.60 -0.86 9.79
N SER A 50 -3.83 -1.85 9.36
CA SER A 50 -3.21 -1.85 8.03
C SER A 50 -3.10 -3.26 7.47
N ILE A 51 -3.15 -3.37 6.15
CA ILE A 51 -2.97 -4.64 5.41
C ILE A 51 -1.94 -4.40 4.32
N TYR A 52 -1.01 -5.34 4.20
CA TYR A 52 -0.02 -5.40 3.14
C TYR A 52 -0.32 -6.62 2.27
N LEU A 53 -0.49 -6.42 0.97
CA LEU A 53 -0.62 -7.48 -0.02
C LEU A 53 0.54 -7.38 -1.02
N ASP A 54 1.28 -8.47 -1.17
CA ASP A 54 2.28 -8.61 -2.23
C ASP A 54 1.63 -9.31 -3.43
N LEU A 55 1.48 -8.62 -4.56
CA LEU A 55 0.80 -9.21 -5.72
C LEU A 55 1.67 -10.23 -6.48
N GLU A 56 2.94 -10.41 -6.11
CA GLU A 56 3.72 -11.59 -6.51
C GLU A 56 3.28 -12.86 -5.76
N ASN A 57 2.70 -12.71 -4.55
CA ASN A 57 2.24 -13.83 -3.74
C ASN A 57 0.84 -14.30 -4.20
N PRO A 58 0.69 -15.57 -4.63
CA PRO A 58 -0.61 -16.10 -5.06
C PRO A 58 -1.71 -16.05 -3.99
N ASP A 59 -1.36 -16.23 -2.72
CA ASP A 59 -2.32 -16.22 -1.61
C ASP A 59 -2.84 -14.81 -1.34
N ASP A 60 -1.97 -13.80 -1.39
CA ASP A 60 -2.36 -12.39 -1.26
C ASP A 60 -3.21 -11.96 -2.45
N LYS A 61 -2.82 -12.35 -3.67
CA LYS A 61 -3.61 -12.13 -4.87
C LYS A 61 -4.98 -12.80 -4.80
N ALA A 62 -5.08 -13.99 -4.20
CA ALA A 62 -6.35 -14.71 -4.06
C ALA A 62 -7.36 -13.96 -3.18
N GLN A 63 -6.90 -13.15 -2.22
CA GLN A 63 -7.79 -12.29 -1.41
C GLN A 63 -8.53 -11.24 -2.26
N LEU A 64 -7.96 -10.87 -3.41
CA LEU A 64 -8.49 -9.89 -4.35
C LEU A 64 -9.33 -10.53 -5.48
N GLN A 65 -9.72 -11.80 -5.37
CA GLN A 65 -10.61 -12.44 -6.36
C GLN A 65 -11.96 -11.71 -6.50
N ASN A 66 -12.45 -11.07 -5.42
CA ASN A 66 -13.58 -10.16 -5.46
C ASN A 66 -13.14 -8.80 -4.89
N PRO A 67 -12.53 -7.92 -5.71
CA PRO A 67 -11.97 -6.66 -5.26
C PRO A 67 -12.99 -5.79 -4.53
N THR A 68 -14.18 -5.62 -5.10
CA THR A 68 -15.24 -4.77 -4.52
C THR A 68 -15.55 -5.19 -3.09
N LEU A 69 -15.83 -6.48 -2.86
CA LEU A 69 -16.13 -7.00 -1.53
C LEU A 69 -14.93 -6.88 -0.58
N PHE A 70 -13.72 -7.11 -1.09
CA PHE A 70 -12.50 -6.97 -0.30
C PHE A 70 -12.31 -5.54 0.18
N PHE A 71 -12.41 -4.55 -0.70
CA PHE A 71 -12.26 -3.14 -0.35
C PHE A 71 -13.41 -2.64 0.55
N GLU A 72 -14.64 -3.12 0.34
CA GLU A 72 -15.78 -2.79 1.22
C GLU A 72 -15.55 -3.26 2.66
N ARG A 73 -15.06 -4.50 2.84
CA ARG A 73 -14.76 -5.07 4.16
C ARG A 73 -13.60 -4.38 4.87
N ASN A 74 -12.71 -3.75 4.11
CA ASN A 74 -11.50 -3.10 4.60
C ASN A 74 -11.54 -1.56 4.43
N ARG A 75 -12.75 -0.96 4.46
CA ARG A 75 -12.93 0.47 4.19
C ARG A 75 -12.16 1.39 5.15
N ASP A 76 -12.02 0.97 6.40
CA ASP A 76 -11.38 1.74 7.49
C ASP A 76 -9.93 1.30 7.76
N VAL A 77 -9.31 0.59 6.80
CA VAL A 77 -7.97 0.01 6.92
C VAL A 77 -7.06 0.66 5.89
N LEU A 78 -5.81 0.96 6.27
CA LEU A 78 -4.80 1.37 5.29
C LEU A 78 -4.31 0.14 4.50
N LEU A 79 -4.63 0.10 3.21
CA LEU A 79 -4.23 -0.99 2.31
C LEU A 79 -2.98 -0.60 1.50
N CYS A 80 -1.97 -1.47 1.49
CA CYS A 80 -0.83 -1.38 0.58
C CYS A 80 -0.84 -2.57 -0.38
N LEU A 81 -0.79 -2.26 -1.67
CA LEU A 81 -0.67 -3.23 -2.76
C LEU A 81 0.71 -3.09 -3.38
N ASP A 82 1.64 -3.99 -3.05
CA ASP A 82 2.98 -3.98 -3.63
C ASP A 82 2.99 -4.68 -5.00
N GLU A 83 3.91 -4.24 -5.87
CA GLU A 83 4.05 -4.73 -7.25
C GLU A 83 2.72 -4.69 -8.06
N ILE A 84 1.89 -3.67 -7.81
CA ILE A 84 0.55 -3.45 -8.43
C ILE A 84 0.54 -3.54 -9.97
N GLN A 85 1.67 -3.26 -10.63
CA GLN A 85 1.77 -3.39 -12.09
C GLN A 85 1.61 -4.83 -12.61
N LEU A 86 1.66 -5.83 -11.74
CA LEU A 86 1.35 -7.22 -12.08
C LEU A 86 -0.16 -7.44 -12.30
N GLU A 87 -1.01 -6.60 -11.70
CA GLU A 87 -2.47 -6.65 -11.81
C GLU A 87 -3.05 -5.31 -12.32
N PRO A 88 -2.75 -4.90 -13.55
CA PRO A 88 -3.18 -3.59 -14.07
C PRO A 88 -4.71 -3.43 -14.12
N GLU A 89 -5.45 -4.54 -14.29
CA GLU A 89 -6.91 -4.54 -14.29
C GLU A 89 -7.51 -4.11 -12.93
N LEU A 90 -6.77 -4.31 -11.83
CA LEU A 90 -7.19 -3.92 -10.49
C LEU A 90 -7.33 -2.40 -10.36
N LEU A 91 -6.57 -1.61 -11.13
CA LEU A 91 -6.66 -0.15 -11.13
C LEU A 91 -8.05 0.34 -11.56
N THR A 92 -8.71 -0.36 -12.48
CA THR A 92 -10.09 -0.04 -12.88
C THR A 92 -11.07 -0.25 -11.74
N ASN A 93 -10.91 -1.33 -10.99
CA ASN A 93 -11.73 -1.61 -9.80
C ASN A 93 -11.51 -0.56 -8.71
N ILE A 94 -10.24 -0.27 -8.40
CA ILE A 94 -9.85 0.75 -7.40
C ILE A 94 -10.45 2.11 -7.77
N ARG A 95 -10.36 2.53 -9.03
CA ARG A 95 -10.95 3.78 -9.50
C ARG A 95 -12.46 3.84 -9.23
N SER A 96 -13.19 2.79 -9.59
CA SER A 96 -14.64 2.75 -9.34
C SER A 96 -14.99 2.84 -7.86
N ILE A 97 -14.19 2.21 -6.99
CA ILE A 97 -14.39 2.23 -5.53
C ILE A 97 -14.07 3.62 -4.96
N ILE A 98 -13.02 4.26 -5.45
CA ILE A 98 -12.64 5.63 -5.06
C ILE A 98 -13.73 6.63 -5.48
N ASP A 99 -14.24 6.53 -6.71
CA ASP A 99 -15.26 7.44 -7.23
C ASP A 99 -16.63 7.31 -6.52
N GLN A 100 -16.88 6.20 -5.80
CA GLN A 100 -18.11 5.96 -5.04
C GLN A 100 -18.08 6.52 -3.61
N ARG A 101 -16.96 7.11 -3.18
CA ARG A 101 -16.83 7.82 -1.90
C ARG A 101 -17.18 9.29 -2.06
#